data_AF-A0A661NF68-F1
#
_entry.id   AF-A0A661NF68-F1
#
_cell.length_a   1.000
_cell.length_b   1.000
_cell.length_c   1.000
_cell.angle_alpha   90.00
_cell.angle_beta   90.00
_cell.angle_gamma   90.00
#
_symmetry.space_group_name_H-M   'P 1'
#
loop_
_entity.id
_entity.type
_entity.pdbx_description
1 polymer ?
#
loop_
_entity_poly.entity_id
_entity_poly.type
_entity_poly.pdbx_seq_one_letter_code
_entity_poly.pdbx_strand_id
1 'polypeptide(L)'
;MFVYLAVGAGVVIIGALVAHRRRGKGAPAALPTDATREGSAGDPATADVDDVPAHWLVSGSKGAAKKAKKKAKKRAKKKGETNDDVAKPARPGGPRGLRVGDVLLYADTELWLAGEVHFDEEGFALSLFITPGGVRASHVVMLDAEGRDVAFLSETDEVPDGAVPTELPVEGLRLSLWRRGQAEVRTEGEQLPMVSERATYTILRGPGGRLLVVVDYAAGDRIALLGERVGEEFYDILPGGD
;
A
#
# COMPACT_ATOMS: atom_id res chain seq x y z
N MET A 1 6.92 43.73 44.36
CA MET A 1 6.82 42.26 44.23
C MET A 1 5.80 42.01 43.12
N PHE A 2 6.27 41.78 41.90
CA PHE A 2 5.41 41.68 40.71
C PHE A 2 5.00 40.23 40.46
N VAL A 3 3.69 40.01 40.40
CA VAL A 3 3.07 38.74 40.01
C VAL A 3 2.97 38.73 38.49
N TYR A 4 3.66 37.79 37.84
CA TYR A 4 3.49 37.52 36.41
C TYR A 4 2.39 36.48 36.24
N LEU A 5 1.24 36.93 35.74
CA LEU A 5 0.15 36.10 35.25
C LEU A 5 0.33 35.95 33.74
N ALA A 6 0.83 34.80 33.28
CA ALA A 6 0.92 34.49 31.85
C ALA A 6 -0.39 33.81 31.41
N VAL A 7 -1.24 34.58 30.72
CA VAL A 7 -2.41 34.08 29.99
C VAL A 7 -1.95 33.75 28.58
N GLY A 8 -1.79 32.47 28.28
CA GLY A 8 -1.54 31.96 26.94
C GLY A 8 -2.87 31.57 26.28
N ALA A 9 -3.26 32.31 25.24
CA ALA A 9 -4.22 31.88 24.22
C ALA A 9 -3.73 30.53 23.63
N GLY A 10 -4.55 29.51 23.39
CA GLY A 10 -5.92 29.53 22.92
C GLY A 10 -5.95 28.87 21.54
N VAL A 11 -5.94 27.53 21.50
CA VAL A 11 -6.46 26.74 20.37
C VAL A 11 -7.16 25.53 20.98
N VAL A 12 -8.49 25.63 21.12
CA VAL A 12 -9.35 24.51 21.49
C VAL A 12 -9.84 23.90 20.18
N ILE A 13 -9.33 22.72 19.84
CA ILE A 13 -9.89 21.91 18.75
C ILE A 13 -11.10 21.18 19.31
N ILE A 14 -12.30 21.71 19.03
CA ILE A 14 -13.56 21.01 19.25
C ILE A 14 -13.76 20.06 18.07
N GLY A 15 -13.24 18.85 18.19
CA GLY A 15 -13.57 17.75 17.28
C GLY A 15 -14.89 17.11 17.68
N ALA A 16 -15.88 17.19 16.81
CA ALA A 16 -17.24 16.73 17.05
C ALA A 16 -17.32 15.20 17.24
N LEU A 17 -17.86 14.81 18.40
CA LEU A 17 -18.28 13.46 18.72
C LEU A 17 -19.54 13.09 17.91
N VAL A 18 -19.39 12.37 16.80
CA VAL A 18 -20.54 11.80 16.06
C VAL A 18 -20.96 10.50 16.75
N ALA A 19 -21.96 10.61 17.62
CA ALA A 19 -22.65 9.48 18.20
C ALA A 19 -23.67 8.89 17.20
N HIS A 20 -23.28 7.87 16.44
CA HIS A 20 -24.26 7.09 15.67
C HIS A 20 -24.95 6.05 16.55
N ARG A 21 -26.03 6.50 17.21
CA ARG A 21 -27.02 5.65 17.87
C ARG A 21 -28.26 5.59 16.99
N ARG A 22 -28.49 4.48 16.28
CA ARG A 22 -29.84 4.11 15.83
C ARG A 22 -30.09 2.61 16.02
N ARG A 23 -30.73 2.32 17.16
CA ARG A 23 -31.61 1.15 17.32
C ARG A 23 -32.83 1.37 16.43
N GLY A 24 -33.05 0.50 15.47
CA GLY A 24 -34.33 0.31 14.78
C GLY A 24 -34.74 -1.14 14.94
N LYS A 25 -35.63 -1.40 15.90
CA LYS A 25 -36.31 -2.68 16.11
C LYS A 25 -37.72 -2.51 15.55
N GLY A 26 -38.09 -3.25 14.51
CA GLY A 26 -39.44 -3.15 13.93
C GLY A 26 -39.67 -4.07 12.73
N ALA A 27 -40.15 -5.27 13.03
CA ALA A 27 -41.07 -6.18 12.32
C ALA A 27 -41.08 -6.35 10.77
N PRO A 28 -41.31 -7.59 10.28
CA PRO A 28 -41.46 -7.92 8.86
C PRO A 28 -42.91 -7.78 8.38
N ALA A 29 -43.12 -7.28 7.15
CA ALA A 29 -44.38 -7.49 6.43
C ALA A 29 -44.25 -7.26 4.90
N ALA A 30 -44.78 -8.25 4.18
CA ALA A 30 -45.44 -8.18 2.88
C ALA A 30 -44.60 -7.97 1.59
N LEU A 31 -44.52 -9.06 0.83
CA LEU A 31 -44.40 -9.11 -0.63
C LEU A 31 -45.59 -8.39 -1.31
N PRO A 32 -45.33 -7.71 -2.43
CA PRO A 32 -46.20 -7.77 -3.61
C PRO A 32 -45.40 -8.23 -4.84
N THR A 33 -45.70 -9.40 -5.41
CA THR A 33 -46.53 -9.57 -6.63
C THR A 33 -46.16 -8.64 -7.79
N ASP A 34 -45.44 -9.21 -8.75
CA ASP A 34 -45.71 -9.22 -10.19
C ASP A 34 -46.41 -8.00 -10.80
N ALA A 35 -45.65 -7.26 -11.62
CA ALA A 35 -46.19 -6.48 -12.73
C ALA A 35 -45.10 -6.27 -13.79
N THR A 36 -45.14 -7.18 -14.77
CA THR A 36 -44.81 -6.98 -16.18
C THR A 36 -44.79 -5.50 -16.61
N ARG A 37 -43.65 -5.03 -17.13
CA ARG A 37 -43.64 -3.91 -18.08
C ARG A 37 -42.64 -4.19 -19.19
N GLU A 38 -43.19 -4.68 -20.29
CA GLU A 38 -42.60 -4.63 -21.62
C GLU A 38 -42.44 -3.16 -22.07
N GLY A 39 -41.42 -2.93 -22.90
CA GLY A 39 -41.37 -1.78 -23.79
C GLY A 39 -40.27 -0.78 -23.48
N SER A 40 -39.16 -0.86 -24.21
CA SER A 40 -38.93 0.06 -25.34
C SER A 40 -37.49 -0.07 -25.80
N ALA A 41 -37.33 -0.60 -27.02
CA ALA A 41 -36.11 -0.43 -27.80
C ALA A 41 -35.89 1.08 -28.05
N GLY A 42 -34.70 1.56 -27.72
CA GLY A 42 -34.21 2.88 -28.10
C GLY A 42 -32.82 2.66 -28.69
N ASP A 43 -32.74 2.83 -30.01
CA ASP A 43 -31.52 2.72 -30.80
C ASP A 43 -30.44 3.73 -30.39
N PRO A 44 -29.16 3.42 -30.68
CA PRO A 44 -28.00 4.15 -30.20
C PRO A 44 -27.78 5.46 -30.97
N ALA A 45 -27.66 6.56 -30.23
CA ALA A 45 -27.11 7.80 -30.75
C ALA A 45 -25.60 7.63 -30.98
N THR A 46 -25.23 7.52 -32.25
CA THR A 46 -23.89 7.79 -32.76
C THR A 46 -23.49 9.21 -32.38
N ALA A 47 -22.50 9.36 -31.50
CA ALA A 47 -21.81 10.62 -31.31
C ALA A 47 -20.55 10.60 -32.17
N ASP A 48 -20.49 11.58 -33.05
CA ASP A 48 -19.47 11.82 -34.03
C ASP A 48 -18.07 11.94 -33.42
N VAL A 49 -17.15 11.27 -34.11
CA VAL A 49 -15.72 11.48 -34.07
C VAL A 49 -15.44 12.69 -34.94
N ASP A 50 -14.93 13.78 -34.38
CA ASP A 50 -14.14 14.77 -35.14
C ASP A 50 -13.29 15.67 -34.22
N ASP A 51 -12.09 15.97 -34.75
CA ASP A 51 -11.21 17.09 -34.42
C ASP A 51 -10.48 17.14 -33.07
N VAL A 52 -9.29 16.53 -33.04
CA VAL A 52 -8.15 17.12 -32.32
C VAL A 52 -6.99 17.33 -33.31
N PRO A 53 -6.59 18.60 -33.56
CA PRO A 53 -5.62 18.93 -34.60
C PRO A 53 -4.19 18.52 -34.25
N ALA A 54 -3.56 17.82 -35.19
CA ALA A 54 -2.13 17.56 -35.24
C ALA A 54 -1.35 18.84 -35.56
N HIS A 55 -0.76 19.48 -34.53
CA HIS A 55 0.37 20.40 -34.70
C HIS A 55 1.18 20.58 -33.40
N TRP A 56 1.84 19.52 -32.94
CA TRP A 56 3.05 19.66 -32.13
C TRP A 56 4.18 18.96 -32.88
N LEU A 57 4.88 19.75 -33.67
CA LEU A 57 6.09 19.37 -34.38
C LEU A 57 7.08 20.52 -34.19
N VAL A 58 8.31 20.13 -33.87
CA VAL A 58 9.56 20.91 -33.94
C VAL A 58 9.97 21.71 -32.70
N SER A 59 11.01 21.20 -32.03
CA SER A 59 12.31 21.86 -31.79
C SER A 59 12.89 21.24 -30.51
N GLY A 60 14.01 20.51 -30.50
CA GLY A 60 15.30 20.90 -31.04
C GLY A 60 16.22 21.35 -29.91
N SER A 61 16.84 20.40 -29.17
CA SER A 61 18.00 20.71 -28.33
C SER A 61 18.99 19.54 -28.27
N LYS A 62 19.65 19.28 -29.41
CA LYS A 62 20.96 18.62 -29.43
C LYS A 62 22.01 19.67 -29.07
N GLY A 63 22.76 19.46 -27.99
CA GLY A 63 24.11 20.02 -27.86
C GLY A 63 24.39 20.90 -26.64
N ALA A 64 24.67 20.28 -25.51
CA ALA A 64 25.66 20.77 -24.54
C ALA A 64 26.37 19.54 -23.95
N ALA A 65 27.32 18.96 -24.67
CA ALA A 65 28.72 19.33 -24.56
C ALA A 65 29.29 19.11 -23.14
N LYS A 66 29.83 17.90 -22.94
CA LYS A 66 31.22 17.68 -22.47
C LYS A 66 31.83 18.89 -21.75
N LYS A 67 31.80 18.93 -20.41
CA LYS A 67 32.83 19.54 -19.53
C LYS A 67 32.51 19.36 -18.04
N ALA A 68 32.61 18.12 -17.53
CA ALA A 68 32.73 17.88 -16.08
C ALA A 68 33.67 16.71 -15.73
N LYS A 69 34.48 16.23 -16.70
CA LYS A 69 35.56 15.24 -16.50
C LYS A 69 36.92 15.93 -16.65
N LYS A 70 37.37 16.72 -15.67
CA LYS A 70 38.79 17.12 -15.45
C LYS A 70 38.94 18.24 -14.39
N LYS A 71 38.56 18.01 -13.13
CA LYS A 71 39.16 18.69 -11.97
C LYS A 71 39.16 17.69 -10.82
N ALA A 72 40.23 16.91 -10.74
CA ALA A 72 41.20 17.03 -9.64
C ALA A 72 40.66 16.35 -8.37
N LYS A 73 40.85 15.03 -8.16
CA LYS A 73 42.10 14.27 -8.33
C LYS A 73 43.32 15.03 -7.76
N LYS A 74 43.19 15.57 -6.53
CA LYS A 74 44.31 16.07 -5.71
C LYS A 74 43.98 16.27 -4.22
N ARG A 75 43.24 15.34 -3.60
CA ARG A 75 43.09 15.25 -2.13
C ARG A 75 43.34 13.83 -1.58
N ALA A 76 44.21 13.08 -2.26
CA ALA A 76 44.76 11.83 -1.74
C ALA A 76 46.15 12.11 -1.13
N LYS A 77 46.19 12.53 0.14
CA LYS A 77 47.30 12.27 1.09
C LYS A 77 47.12 13.03 2.42
N LYS A 78 46.46 12.37 3.39
CA LYS A 78 46.66 12.45 4.86
C LYS A 78 45.65 11.45 5.44
N LYS A 79 45.96 10.17 5.55
CA LYS A 79 46.78 9.46 6.55
C LYS A 79 46.27 9.67 7.99
N GLY A 80 45.63 8.63 8.51
CA GLY A 80 45.51 8.32 9.95
C GLY A 80 44.10 8.50 10.50
N GLU A 81 43.26 7.46 10.49
CA GLU A 81 43.03 6.57 11.64
C GLU A 81 42.13 5.42 11.20
N THR A 82 42.59 4.21 11.50
CA THR A 82 41.89 2.93 11.34
C THR A 82 40.66 2.93 12.25
N ASN A 83 39.48 3.00 11.65
CA ASN A 83 38.30 2.43 12.28
C ASN A 83 38.13 1.05 11.67
N ASP A 84 38.10 0.03 12.52
CA ASP A 84 37.86 -1.35 12.13
C ASP A 84 36.49 -1.43 11.45
N ASP A 85 36.51 -1.40 10.12
CA ASP A 85 35.42 -1.85 9.26
C ASP A 85 35.21 -3.33 9.61
N VAL A 86 34.33 -3.57 10.58
CA VAL A 86 33.70 -4.87 10.81
C VAL A 86 32.91 -5.16 9.53
N ALA A 87 33.60 -5.76 8.56
CA ALA A 87 33.03 -6.26 7.33
C ALA A 87 31.96 -7.27 7.74
N LYS A 88 30.71 -6.79 7.79
CA LYS A 88 29.51 -7.59 8.02
C LYS A 88 29.58 -8.72 6.98
N PRO A 89 29.54 -10.00 7.39
CA PRO A 89 29.72 -11.10 6.46
C PRO A 89 28.65 -10.98 5.37
N ALA A 90 29.11 -10.87 4.12
CA ALA A 90 28.25 -10.95 2.95
C ALA A 90 27.52 -12.30 3.04
N ARG A 91 26.23 -12.26 3.38
CA ARG A 91 25.43 -13.47 3.53
C ARG A 91 25.41 -14.18 2.17
N PRO A 92 25.58 -15.50 2.12
CA PRO A 92 25.60 -16.26 0.87
C PRO A 92 24.30 -16.02 0.10
N GLY A 93 24.45 -15.71 -1.19
CA GLY A 93 23.42 -15.15 -2.07
C GLY A 93 22.25 -16.06 -2.39
N GLY A 94 21.25 -16.08 -1.51
CA GLY A 94 19.85 -16.28 -1.89
C GLY A 94 19.19 -14.95 -2.25
N PRO A 95 17.99 -14.97 -2.88
CA PRO A 95 17.21 -13.75 -3.09
C PRO A 95 17.00 -13.07 -1.74
N ARG A 96 17.40 -11.80 -1.66
CA ARG A 96 17.13 -10.99 -0.48
C ARG A 96 15.66 -10.55 -0.61
N GLY A 97 14.79 -11.01 0.29
CA GLY A 97 13.43 -10.47 0.39
C GLY A 97 13.44 -8.95 0.63
N LEU A 98 12.27 -8.32 0.46
CA LEU A 98 12.10 -6.88 0.67
C LEU A 98 12.41 -6.47 2.12
N ARG A 99 12.88 -5.24 2.31
CA ARG A 99 13.21 -4.69 3.63
C ARG A 99 12.78 -3.23 3.75
N VAL A 100 12.59 -2.78 4.99
CA VAL A 100 12.50 -1.35 5.29
C VAL A 100 13.71 -0.61 4.71
N GLY A 101 13.45 0.54 4.08
CA GLY A 101 14.43 1.38 3.40
C GLY A 101 14.61 1.07 1.92
N ASP A 102 14.12 -0.07 1.42
CA ASP A 102 14.14 -0.36 -0.02
C ASP A 102 13.17 0.54 -0.78
N VAL A 103 13.49 0.77 -2.06
CA VAL A 103 12.64 1.50 -3.00
C VAL A 103 12.31 0.58 -4.16
N LEU A 104 11.01 0.32 -4.37
CA LEU A 104 10.56 -0.35 -5.59
C LEU A 104 10.27 0.68 -6.68
N LEU A 105 10.88 0.51 -7.84
CA LEU A 105 10.53 1.23 -9.06
C LEU A 105 9.49 0.40 -9.80
N TYR A 106 8.29 0.93 -9.96
CA TYR A 106 7.22 0.28 -10.70
C TYR A 106 6.62 1.26 -11.71
N ALA A 107 6.72 0.93 -12.99
CA ALA A 107 6.37 1.84 -14.08
C ALA A 107 7.06 3.22 -13.92
N ASP A 108 6.29 4.26 -13.61
CA ASP A 108 6.73 5.65 -13.43
C ASP A 108 6.67 6.13 -11.98
N THR A 109 6.49 5.22 -11.01
CA THR A 109 6.40 5.54 -9.59
C THR A 109 7.50 4.87 -8.78
N GLU A 110 7.89 5.55 -7.70
CA GLU A 110 8.76 5.03 -6.66
C GLU A 110 7.91 4.68 -5.43
N LEU A 111 8.13 3.50 -4.86
CA LEU A 111 7.46 3.04 -3.66
C LEU A 111 8.52 2.83 -2.57
N TRP A 112 8.59 3.78 -1.65
CA TRP A 112 9.54 3.79 -0.54
C TRP A 112 9.01 2.95 0.62
N LEU A 113 9.67 1.84 0.97
CA LEU A 113 9.24 0.96 2.06
C LEU A 113 9.64 1.56 3.41
N ALA A 114 8.78 2.38 4.00
CA ALA A 114 9.11 3.15 5.20
C ALA A 114 8.95 2.36 6.51
N GLY A 115 8.03 1.41 6.54
CA GLY A 115 7.78 0.57 7.70
C GLY A 115 7.29 -0.81 7.27
N GLU A 116 7.54 -1.81 8.10
CA GLU A 116 7.15 -3.20 7.91
C GLU A 116 6.28 -3.66 9.08
N VAL A 117 5.19 -4.34 8.76
CA VAL A 117 4.40 -5.15 9.68
C VAL A 117 4.56 -6.61 9.25
N HIS A 118 5.32 -7.36 10.04
CA HIS A 118 5.60 -8.76 9.82
C HIS A 118 4.62 -9.63 10.59
N PHE A 119 4.01 -10.59 9.90
CA PHE A 119 3.05 -11.56 10.44
C PHE A 119 3.71 -12.94 10.47
N ASP A 120 4.01 -13.42 11.67
CA ASP A 120 4.62 -14.72 11.93
C ASP A 120 3.52 -15.75 12.25
N GLU A 121 3.27 -16.65 11.29
CA GLU A 121 2.43 -17.83 11.47
C GLU A 121 3.23 -19.07 11.01
N GLU A 122 3.15 -20.16 11.77
CA GLU A 122 3.97 -21.36 11.54
C GLU A 122 4.00 -21.81 10.06
N GLY A 123 5.13 -21.56 9.41
CA GLY A 123 5.38 -21.94 8.00
C GLY A 123 4.82 -20.99 6.94
N PHE A 124 4.31 -19.81 7.31
CA PHE A 124 3.83 -18.78 6.39
C PHE A 124 4.32 -17.40 6.79
N ALA A 125 5.05 -16.77 5.88
CA ALA A 125 5.52 -15.40 6.04
C ALA A 125 4.60 -14.45 5.26
N LEU A 126 4.00 -13.51 5.96
CA LEU A 126 3.31 -12.36 5.37
C LEU A 126 3.97 -11.09 5.89
N SER A 127 4.41 -10.21 5.01
CA SER A 127 4.98 -8.92 5.37
C SER A 127 4.24 -7.82 4.63
N LEU A 128 3.85 -6.77 5.34
CA LEU A 128 3.15 -5.62 4.81
C LEU A 128 4.04 -4.39 5.00
N PHE A 129 4.42 -3.76 3.91
CA PHE A 129 5.24 -2.56 3.90
C PHE A 129 4.38 -1.33 3.64
N ILE A 130 4.55 -0.29 4.44
CA ILE A 130 3.91 1.01 4.25
C ILE A 130 4.70 1.80 3.21
N THR A 131 4.02 2.40 2.23
CA THR A 131 4.64 3.22 1.18
C THR A 131 4.12 4.66 1.18
N PRO A 132 4.66 5.53 2.07
CA PRO A 132 4.19 6.89 2.22
C PRO A 132 4.29 7.70 0.93
N GLY A 133 3.21 8.36 0.54
CA GLY A 133 3.16 9.16 -0.68
C GLY A 133 3.17 8.34 -1.98
N GLY A 134 3.09 7.00 -1.90
CA GLY A 134 2.96 6.13 -3.06
C GLY A 134 1.65 6.42 -3.80
N VAL A 135 1.75 6.78 -5.09
CA VAL A 135 0.58 7.15 -5.91
C VAL A 135 -0.20 5.92 -6.36
N ARG A 136 0.51 4.82 -6.66
CA ARG A 136 -0.11 3.58 -7.16
C ARG A 136 -0.48 2.58 -6.07
N ALA A 137 0.17 2.67 -4.93
CA ALA A 137 -0.07 1.80 -3.79
C ALA A 137 0.31 2.52 -2.50
N SER A 138 -0.52 2.37 -1.47
CA SER A 138 -0.16 2.76 -0.11
C SER A 138 0.56 1.63 0.64
N HIS A 139 0.48 0.40 0.11
CA HIS A 139 1.02 -0.79 0.72
C HIS A 139 1.66 -1.73 -0.30
N VAL A 140 2.78 -2.33 0.08
CA VAL A 140 3.40 -3.45 -0.64
C VAL A 140 3.33 -4.68 0.24
N VAL A 141 2.73 -5.76 -0.25
CA VAL A 141 2.60 -7.01 0.50
C VAL A 141 3.48 -8.08 -0.10
N MET A 142 4.22 -8.77 0.76
CA MET A 142 5.04 -9.93 0.43
C MET A 142 4.37 -11.18 1.04
N LEU A 143 3.99 -12.14 0.20
CA LEU A 143 3.26 -13.35 0.58
C LEU A 143 4.16 -14.58 0.76
N ASP A 144 5.47 -14.38 0.64
CA ASP A 144 6.51 -15.40 0.84
C ASP A 144 7.77 -14.78 1.47
N ALA A 145 8.63 -15.59 2.07
CA ALA A 145 9.84 -15.08 2.73
C ALA A 145 10.92 -14.59 1.75
N GLU A 146 10.87 -15.02 0.48
CA GLU A 146 11.90 -14.74 -0.52
C GLU A 146 11.59 -13.51 -1.38
N GLY A 147 10.39 -12.94 -1.28
CA GLY A 147 9.98 -11.78 -2.08
C GLY A 147 9.60 -12.10 -3.52
N ARG A 148 9.25 -13.36 -3.82
CA ARG A 148 8.81 -13.76 -5.17
C ARG A 148 7.31 -13.55 -5.39
N ASP A 149 6.52 -13.49 -4.31
CA ASP A 149 5.08 -13.24 -4.38
C ASP A 149 4.75 -11.88 -3.76
N VAL A 150 4.81 -10.84 -4.57
CA VAL A 150 4.57 -9.45 -4.16
C VAL A 150 3.24 -8.95 -4.72
N ALA A 151 2.56 -8.10 -3.96
CA ALA A 151 1.33 -7.42 -4.37
C ALA A 151 1.36 -5.95 -3.99
N PHE A 152 0.82 -5.10 -4.86
CA PHE A 152 0.69 -3.67 -4.64
C PHE A 152 -0.77 -3.36 -4.35
N LEU A 153 -1.03 -2.84 -3.15
CA LEU A 153 -2.37 -2.71 -2.60
C LEU A 153 -2.65 -1.30 -2.11
N SER A 154 -3.93 -0.94 -2.09
CA SER A 154 -4.45 0.28 -1.50
C SER A 154 -5.57 -0.03 -0.52
N GLU A 155 -5.79 0.86 0.45
CA GLU A 155 -6.91 0.73 1.39
C GLU A 155 -8.26 0.72 0.66
N THR A 156 -9.18 -0.08 1.17
CA THR A 156 -10.55 -0.20 0.64
C THR A 156 -11.57 -0.32 1.77
N ASP A 157 -12.78 0.18 1.52
CA ASP A 157 -13.96 0.06 2.38
C ASP A 157 -14.99 -0.96 1.85
N GLU A 158 -14.66 -1.71 0.79
CA GLU A 158 -15.56 -2.72 0.18
C GLU A 158 -15.70 -4.00 1.02
N VAL A 159 -15.04 -4.08 2.17
CA VAL A 159 -15.10 -5.25 3.06
C VAL A 159 -16.17 -5.04 4.14
N PRO A 160 -17.18 -5.93 4.24
CA PRO A 160 -18.21 -5.81 5.26
C PRO A 160 -17.64 -5.97 6.67
N ASP A 161 -18.25 -5.29 7.63
CA ASP A 161 -17.95 -5.44 9.04
C ASP A 161 -18.09 -6.90 9.52
N GLY A 162 -17.30 -7.28 10.53
CA GLY A 162 -17.34 -8.61 11.11
C GLY A 162 -16.57 -9.66 10.28
N ALA A 163 -16.93 -10.93 10.41
CA ALA A 163 -16.15 -12.01 9.79
C ALA A 163 -16.18 -11.93 8.25
N VAL A 164 -14.99 -11.89 7.64
CA VAL A 164 -14.85 -11.87 6.17
C VAL A 164 -15.43 -13.17 5.59
N PRO A 165 -16.32 -13.11 4.58
CA PRO A 165 -16.90 -14.30 3.96
C PRO A 165 -15.85 -15.10 3.16
N THR A 166 -16.19 -16.34 2.79
CA THR A 166 -15.33 -17.19 1.94
C THR A 166 -15.28 -16.73 0.48
N GLU A 167 -16.29 -15.99 0.05
CA GLU A 167 -16.35 -15.35 -1.26
C GLU A 167 -16.86 -13.93 -1.06
N LEU A 168 -16.24 -12.96 -1.73
CA LEU A 168 -16.61 -11.56 -1.65
C LEU A 168 -16.61 -10.94 -3.06
N PRO A 169 -17.75 -10.39 -3.53
CA PRO A 169 -17.76 -9.57 -4.73
C PRO A 169 -17.15 -8.20 -4.42
N VAL A 170 -16.11 -7.81 -5.16
CA VAL A 170 -15.37 -6.55 -5.01
C VAL A 170 -15.05 -6.01 -6.41
N GLU A 171 -15.32 -4.73 -6.67
CA GLU A 171 -15.15 -4.11 -8.00
C GLU A 171 -15.76 -4.92 -9.17
N GLY A 172 -16.90 -5.61 -8.92
CA GLY A 172 -17.56 -6.47 -9.93
C GLY A 172 -16.88 -7.82 -10.20
N LEU A 173 -15.79 -8.13 -9.49
CA LEU A 173 -15.10 -9.41 -9.54
C LEU A 173 -15.41 -10.24 -8.30
N ARG A 174 -15.51 -11.56 -8.45
CA ARG A 174 -15.65 -12.47 -7.31
C ARG A 174 -14.28 -12.90 -6.81
N LEU A 175 -13.94 -12.51 -5.58
CA LEU A 175 -12.76 -12.99 -4.89
C LEU A 175 -13.12 -14.20 -4.03
N SER A 176 -12.22 -15.17 -3.93
CA SER A 176 -12.40 -16.40 -3.15
C SER A 176 -11.31 -16.54 -2.11
N LEU A 177 -11.68 -17.07 -0.94
CA LEU A 177 -10.78 -17.31 0.18
C LEU A 177 -9.63 -18.20 -0.25
N TRP A 178 -8.42 -17.67 -0.13
CA TRP A 178 -7.20 -18.42 -0.34
C TRP A 178 -6.59 -18.87 0.98
N ARG A 179 -6.54 -17.96 1.96
CA ARG A 179 -5.95 -18.26 3.27
C ARG A 179 -6.61 -17.46 4.38
N ARG A 180 -6.69 -18.04 5.57
CA ARG A 180 -7.07 -17.37 6.81
C ARG A 180 -6.22 -17.94 7.94
N GLY A 181 -5.75 -17.07 8.83
CA GLY A 181 -4.86 -17.47 9.90
C GLY A 181 -4.81 -16.47 11.05
N GLN A 182 -4.05 -16.83 12.06
CA GLN A 182 -3.70 -15.96 13.18
C GLN A 182 -2.18 -15.85 13.23
N ALA A 183 -1.68 -14.64 13.43
CA ALA A 183 -0.24 -14.39 13.41
C ALA A 183 0.17 -13.55 14.62
N GLU A 184 1.42 -13.76 15.06
CA GLU A 184 2.12 -12.79 15.88
C GLU A 184 2.60 -11.65 15.00
N VAL A 185 2.46 -10.42 15.49
CA VAL A 185 2.77 -9.21 14.75
C VAL A 185 4.05 -8.60 15.29
N ARG A 186 5.00 -8.34 14.40
CA ARG A 186 6.20 -7.55 14.68
C ARG A 186 6.25 -6.36 13.75
N THR A 187 6.83 -5.26 14.19
CA THR A 187 6.93 -4.05 13.39
C THR A 187 8.34 -3.51 13.35
N GLU A 188 8.74 -2.95 12.21
CA GLU A 188 10.03 -2.30 12.00
C GLU A 188 9.83 -1.02 11.17
N GLY A 189 10.67 0.00 11.38
CA GLY A 189 10.66 1.23 10.59
C GLY A 189 9.74 2.34 11.13
N GLU A 190 9.30 3.21 10.23
CA GLU A 190 8.58 4.45 10.53
C GLU A 190 7.15 4.44 9.96
N GLN A 191 6.31 5.38 10.43
CA GLN A 191 4.93 5.60 9.96
C GLN A 191 4.01 4.38 10.09
N LEU A 192 4.27 3.55 11.08
CA LEU A 192 3.47 2.36 11.37
C LEU A 192 2.13 2.75 12.00
N PRO A 193 1.02 2.08 11.62
CA PRO A 193 -0.23 2.22 12.32
C PRO A 193 -0.13 1.67 13.75
N MET A 194 -1.07 2.04 14.60
CA MET A 194 -1.17 1.44 15.93
C MET A 194 -1.66 -0.01 15.80
N VAL A 195 -0.74 -0.96 15.94
CA VAL A 195 -1.01 -2.39 15.83
C VAL A 195 -0.91 -3.10 17.17
N SER A 196 -1.60 -4.22 17.31
CA SER A 196 -1.44 -5.14 18.45
C SER A 196 -0.49 -6.29 18.11
N GLU A 197 0.10 -6.91 19.13
CA GLU A 197 1.03 -8.06 19.00
C GLU A 197 0.42 -9.31 18.33
N ARG A 198 -0.90 -9.37 18.19
CA ARG A 198 -1.63 -10.47 17.56
C ARG A 198 -2.65 -9.94 16.57
N ALA A 199 -2.81 -10.63 15.45
CA ALA A 199 -3.82 -10.32 14.46
C ALA A 199 -4.42 -11.60 13.85
N THR A 200 -5.66 -11.50 13.39
CA THR A 200 -6.25 -12.45 12.45
C THR A 200 -6.14 -11.86 11.06
N TYR A 201 -5.73 -12.65 10.08
CA TYR A 201 -5.66 -12.20 8.71
C TYR A 201 -6.49 -13.10 7.79
N THR A 202 -6.99 -12.53 6.71
CA THR A 202 -7.75 -13.22 5.68
C THR A 202 -7.33 -12.71 4.31
N ILE A 203 -6.96 -13.63 3.42
CA ILE A 203 -6.48 -13.34 2.07
C ILE A 203 -7.44 -13.98 1.07
N LEU A 204 -8.04 -13.16 0.21
CA LEU A 204 -8.86 -13.61 -0.92
C LEU A 204 -8.10 -13.33 -2.22
N ARG A 205 -8.22 -14.27 -3.17
CA ARG A 205 -7.65 -14.15 -4.51
C ARG A 205 -8.76 -14.14 -5.55
N GLY A 206 -8.54 -13.40 -6.63
CA GLY A 206 -9.47 -13.30 -7.76
C GLY A 206 -8.77 -13.47 -9.11
N PRO A 207 -9.55 -13.37 -10.20
CA PRO A 207 -9.01 -13.37 -11.55
C PRO A 207 -8.05 -12.19 -11.77
N GLY A 208 -7.13 -12.33 -12.72
CA GLY A 208 -6.19 -11.26 -13.09
C GLY A 208 -5.17 -10.90 -12.00
N GLY A 209 -4.92 -11.79 -11.04
CA GLY A 209 -3.99 -11.52 -9.94
C GLY A 209 -4.57 -10.62 -8.84
N ARG A 210 -5.87 -10.33 -8.86
CA ARG A 210 -6.52 -9.54 -7.81
C ARG A 210 -6.37 -10.18 -6.44
N LEU A 211 -6.04 -9.35 -5.47
CA LEU A 211 -5.76 -9.76 -4.10
C LEU A 211 -6.45 -8.80 -3.14
N LEU A 212 -7.16 -9.38 -2.17
CA LEU A 212 -7.68 -8.67 -1.00
C LEU A 212 -7.03 -9.26 0.24
N VAL A 213 -6.41 -8.40 1.05
CA VAL A 213 -5.84 -8.75 2.35
C VAL A 213 -6.60 -7.98 3.41
N VAL A 214 -7.19 -8.70 4.36
CA VAL A 214 -7.87 -8.12 5.52
C VAL A 214 -7.13 -8.54 6.77
N VAL A 215 -6.79 -7.57 7.61
CA VAL A 215 -6.11 -7.76 8.89
C VAL A 215 -6.98 -7.18 10.01
N ASP A 216 -7.36 -8.06 10.93
CA ASP A 216 -8.09 -7.74 12.14
C ASP A 216 -7.12 -7.82 13.34
N TYR A 217 -6.65 -6.67 13.81
CA TYR A 217 -5.81 -6.59 15.01
C TYR A 217 -6.63 -6.85 16.27
N ALA A 218 -6.05 -7.55 17.25
CA ALA A 218 -6.72 -7.86 18.51
C ALA A 218 -7.08 -6.59 19.33
N ALA A 219 -6.26 -5.54 19.23
CA ALA A 219 -6.47 -4.27 19.93
C ALA A 219 -6.17 -3.06 19.02
N GLY A 220 -6.79 -3.04 17.84
CA GLY A 220 -6.63 -1.97 16.86
C GLY A 220 -7.74 -1.96 15.82
N ASP A 221 -7.61 -1.05 14.87
CA ASP A 221 -8.55 -0.93 13.75
C ASP A 221 -8.30 -2.00 12.70
N ARG A 222 -9.37 -2.46 12.05
CA ARG A 222 -9.26 -3.32 10.87
C ARG A 222 -8.57 -2.57 9.75
N ILE A 223 -7.69 -3.27 9.03
CA ILE A 223 -7.15 -2.81 7.74
C ILE A 223 -7.65 -3.75 6.64
N ALA A 224 -8.16 -3.18 5.55
CA ALA A 224 -8.53 -3.91 4.35
C ALA A 224 -7.81 -3.31 3.15
N LEU A 225 -7.05 -4.14 2.43
CA LEU A 225 -6.17 -3.75 1.34
C LEU A 225 -6.55 -4.51 0.07
N LEU A 226 -6.85 -3.79 -1.00
CA LEU A 226 -7.20 -4.34 -2.31
C LEU A 226 -6.19 -3.89 -3.36
N GLY A 227 -5.85 -4.79 -4.27
CA GLY A 227 -4.99 -4.47 -5.41
C GLY A 227 -4.67 -5.71 -6.21
N GLU A 228 -3.43 -5.81 -6.69
CA GLU A 228 -3.01 -6.87 -7.59
C GLU A 228 -1.62 -7.42 -7.25
N ARG A 229 -1.43 -8.69 -7.56
CA ARG A 229 -0.11 -9.35 -7.52
C ARG A 229 0.72 -8.87 -8.68
N VAL A 230 1.98 -8.57 -8.40
CA VAL A 230 2.94 -8.04 -9.36
C VAL A 230 4.12 -9.01 -9.46
N GLY A 231 4.41 -9.46 -10.69
CA GLY A 231 5.57 -10.32 -10.95
C GLY A 231 6.88 -9.57 -10.74
N GLU A 232 7.93 -10.29 -10.35
CA GLU A 232 9.29 -9.76 -10.13
C GLU A 232 9.82 -9.03 -11.37
N GLU A 233 9.39 -9.41 -12.57
CA GLU A 233 9.79 -8.78 -13.83
C GLU A 233 9.22 -7.36 -14.06
N PHE A 234 8.25 -6.93 -13.24
CA PHE A 234 7.56 -5.66 -13.42
C PHE A 234 8.09 -4.53 -12.54
N TYR A 235 9.00 -4.83 -11.60
CA TYR A 235 9.57 -3.82 -10.72
C TYR A 235 11.07 -4.02 -10.54
N ASP A 236 11.78 -2.93 -10.30
CA ASP A 236 13.19 -2.95 -9.91
C ASP A 236 13.33 -2.60 -8.43
N ILE A 237 14.21 -3.29 -7.70
CA ILE A 237 14.51 -2.98 -6.31
C ILE A 237 15.80 -2.15 -6.25
N LEU A 238 15.70 -0.94 -5.70
CA LEU A 238 16.85 -0.16 -5.28
C LEU A 238 17.07 -0.38 -3.78
N PRO A 239 18.18 -1.00 -3.36
CA PRO A 239 18.42 -1.25 -1.95
C PRO A 239 18.59 0.07 -1.19
N GLY A 240 17.91 0.20 -0.06
CA GLY A 240 18.15 1.29 0.89
C GLY A 240 19.60 1.28 1.36
N GLY A 241 20.25 2.44 1.36
CA GLY A 241 21.57 2.61 1.97
C GLY A 241 21.44 2.71 3.49
N ASP A 242 21.95 1.73 4.21
CA ASP A 242 22.10 1.75 5.69
C ASP A 242 22.99 2.92 6.16
#